data_AF-J3MYE6-F1
#
_entry.id   AF-J3MYE6-F1
#
_cell.length_a   1.000
_cell.length_b   1.000
_cell.length_c   1.000
_cell.angle_alpha   90.00
_cell.angle_beta   90.00
_cell.angle_gamma   90.00
#
_symmetry.space_group_name_H-M   'P 1'
#
loop_
_entity.id
_entity.type
_entity.pdbx_description
1 polymer ?
#
loop_
_entity_poly.entity_id
_entity_poly.type
_entity_poly.pdbx_seq_one_letter_code
_entity_poly.pdbx_strand_id
1 'polypeptide(L)'
;MPLDAEDADRLDAATTFPLVSPYTNGALLRPWTPEAEKYRVGVVHELLSLTLEKRALIHHIFEFKEELSLTRHMYASLRNQNRAFYLAGTEMNWAVFLRDAYGDDGALREKDPLVLFNEKLQRYACMTKMDSSRESIR
;
A
#
# COMPACT_ATOMS: atom_id res chain seq x y z
N MET A 1 15.93 -6.03 -19.59
CA MET A 1 17.18 -5.24 -19.55
C MET A 1 17.87 -5.54 -18.24
N PRO A 2 19.19 -5.75 -18.23
CA PRO A 2 19.97 -5.70 -16.99
C PRO A 2 19.86 -4.29 -16.38
N LEU A 3 19.85 -4.19 -15.05
CA LEU A 3 19.85 -2.92 -14.34
C LEU A 3 21.18 -2.20 -14.60
N ASP A 4 21.15 -0.88 -14.81
CA ASP A 4 22.36 -0.08 -14.95
C ASP A 4 23.15 -0.12 -13.64
N ALA A 5 24.49 -0.06 -13.71
CA ALA A 5 25.35 -0.21 -12.54
C ALA A 5 25.04 0.82 -11.44
N GLU A 6 24.68 2.05 -11.82
CA GLU A 6 24.24 3.07 -10.87
C GLU A 6 22.92 2.72 -10.16
N ASP A 7 22.00 2.06 -10.85
CA ASP A 7 20.70 1.66 -10.28
C ASP A 7 20.86 0.47 -9.33
N ALA A 8 21.81 -0.43 -9.63
CA ALA A 8 22.21 -1.50 -8.72
C ALA A 8 22.85 -0.93 -7.43
N ASP A 9 23.79 0.01 -7.57
CA ASP A 9 24.43 0.66 -6.42
C ASP A 9 23.42 1.44 -5.56
N ARG A 10 22.44 2.10 -6.20
CA ARG A 10 21.33 2.79 -5.50
C ARG A 10 20.42 1.82 -4.75
N LEU A 11 20.15 0.64 -5.32
CA LEU A 11 19.32 -0.40 -4.69
C LEU A 11 20.04 -1.00 -3.47
N ASP A 12 21.35 -1.23 -3.57
CA ASP A 12 22.20 -1.71 -2.48
C ASP A 12 22.31 -0.68 -1.35
N ALA A 13 22.44 0.61 -1.69
CA ALA A 13 22.32 1.70 -0.73
C ALA A 13 20.96 1.69 0.00
N ALA A 14 19.86 1.57 -0.75
CA ALA A 14 18.50 1.50 -0.21
C ALA A 14 18.20 0.22 0.60
N THR A 15 19.10 -0.76 0.66
CA THR A 15 18.99 -1.90 1.59
C THR A 15 20.02 -1.83 2.72
N THR A 16 21.14 -1.15 2.51
CA THR A 16 22.27 -1.06 3.47
C THR A 16 22.14 0.06 4.51
N PHE A 17 21.51 1.20 4.20
CA PHE A 17 21.33 2.28 5.19
C PHE A 17 20.52 1.87 6.44
N PRO A 18 20.79 2.44 7.63
CA PRO A 18 20.01 2.16 8.83
C PRO A 18 18.53 2.50 8.64
N LEU A 19 17.66 1.76 9.33
CA LEU A 19 16.22 1.97 9.27
C LEU A 19 15.89 3.40 9.72
N VAL A 20 15.34 4.21 8.83
CA VAL A 20 14.88 5.56 9.16
C VAL A 20 13.57 5.43 9.93
N SER A 21 13.49 5.99 11.13
CA SER A 21 12.25 5.96 11.91
C SER A 21 11.17 6.77 11.19
N PRO A 22 9.96 6.21 10.98
CA PRO A 22 8.85 6.89 10.28
C PRO A 22 8.30 8.09 11.04
N TYR A 23 8.62 8.23 12.33
CA TYR A 23 8.21 9.37 13.17
C TYR A 23 9.24 10.51 13.20
N THR A 24 10.33 10.39 12.43
CA THR A 24 11.34 11.44 12.30
C THR A 24 10.79 12.57 11.43
N ASN A 25 11.30 13.80 11.59
CA ASN A 25 10.90 14.91 10.72
C ASN A 25 11.40 14.70 9.28
N GLY A 26 10.53 14.16 8.41
CA GLY A 26 10.80 13.91 6.99
C GLY A 26 11.12 15.16 6.17
N ALA A 27 10.70 16.34 6.62
CA ALA A 27 10.99 17.61 5.93
C ALA A 27 12.49 17.96 5.92
N LEU A 28 13.28 17.36 6.82
CA LEU A 28 14.74 17.56 6.88
C LEU A 28 15.48 16.68 5.87
N LEU A 29 14.82 15.68 5.27
CA LEU A 29 15.44 14.77 4.33
C LEU A 29 15.54 15.42 2.95
N ARG A 30 16.71 15.32 2.32
CA ARG A 30 16.88 15.79 0.95
C ARG A 30 16.03 14.92 0.00
N PRO A 31 15.21 15.52 -0.86
CA PRO A 31 14.47 14.77 -1.88
C PRO A 31 15.42 13.93 -2.73
N TRP A 32 14.96 12.77 -3.20
CA TRP A 32 15.72 11.87 -4.09
C TRP A 32 16.94 11.18 -3.50
N THR A 33 17.08 11.20 -2.17
CA THR A 33 18.06 10.39 -1.46
C THR A 33 17.50 9.01 -1.10
N PRO A 34 18.33 7.97 -0.99
CA PRO A 34 17.88 6.65 -0.53
C PRO A 34 17.29 6.70 0.88
N GLU A 35 17.72 7.62 1.74
CA GLU A 35 17.15 7.87 3.06
C GLU A 35 15.71 8.43 2.96
N ALA A 36 15.47 9.39 2.06
CA ALA A 36 14.12 9.91 1.80
C ALA A 36 13.20 8.85 1.17
N GLU A 37 13.74 7.97 0.34
CA GLU A 37 13.02 6.80 -0.18
C GLU A 37 12.60 5.86 0.97
N LYS A 38 13.54 5.48 1.82
CA LYS A 38 13.28 4.63 3.00
C LYS A 38 12.25 5.23 3.94
N TYR A 39 12.36 6.52 4.22
CA TYR A 39 11.40 7.23 5.05
C TYR A 39 9.99 7.14 4.47
N ARG A 40 9.81 7.44 3.17
CA ARG A 40 8.51 7.36 2.51
C ARG A 40 7.90 5.96 2.59
N VAL A 41 8.71 4.94 2.35
CA VAL A 41 8.31 3.54 2.45
C VAL A 41 7.91 3.18 3.88
N GLY A 42 8.70 3.59 4.87
CA GLY A 42 8.40 3.36 6.29
C GLY A 42 7.11 4.04 6.74
N VAL A 43 6.88 5.28 6.33
CA VAL A 43 5.64 6.01 6.65
C VAL A 43 4.42 5.33 6.04
N VAL A 44 4.48 4.93 4.77
CA VAL A 44 3.35 4.22 4.12
C VAL A 44 3.14 2.85 4.76
N HIS A 45 4.22 2.13 5.09
CA HIS A 45 4.14 0.85 5.78
C HIS A 45 3.42 0.98 7.13
N GLU A 46 3.81 1.97 7.94
CA GLU A 46 3.20 2.25 9.23
C GLU A 46 1.73 2.68 9.08
N LEU A 47 1.44 3.58 8.16
CA LEU A 47 0.09 4.04 7.87
C LEU A 47 -0.83 2.87 7.49
N LEU A 48 -0.39 2.00 6.58
CA LEU A 48 -1.15 0.81 6.19
C LEU A 48 -1.28 -0.17 7.35
N SER A 49 -0.26 -0.29 8.21
CA SER A 49 -0.31 -1.14 9.40
C SER A 49 -1.38 -0.69 10.40
N LEU A 50 -1.76 0.60 10.41
CA LEU A 50 -2.85 1.13 11.23
C LEU A 50 -4.24 0.91 10.60
N THR A 51 -4.33 0.58 9.31
CA THR A 51 -5.61 0.30 8.66
C THR A 51 -6.11 -1.11 8.96
N LEU A 52 -7.44 -1.29 9.07
CA LEU A 52 -8.06 -2.59 9.38
C LEU A 52 -7.76 -3.65 8.30
N GLU A 53 -7.88 -3.26 7.03
CA GLU A 53 -7.65 -4.15 5.89
C GLU A 53 -6.20 -4.15 5.42
N LYS A 54 -5.27 -3.43 6.07
CA LYS A 54 -3.86 -3.31 5.68
C LYS A 54 -3.67 -2.86 4.22
N ARG A 55 -4.60 -2.03 3.74
CA ARG A 55 -4.63 -1.46 2.39
C ARG A 55 -5.26 -0.07 2.40
N ALA A 56 -4.89 0.77 1.44
CA ALA A 56 -5.50 2.07 1.21
C ALA A 56 -5.44 2.47 -0.27
N LEU A 57 -6.37 3.32 -0.69
CA LEU A 57 -6.33 3.90 -2.03
C LEU A 57 -5.25 4.97 -2.10
N ILE A 58 -4.49 5.00 -3.19
CA ILE A 58 -3.33 5.88 -3.36
C ILE A 58 -3.74 7.36 -3.31
N HIS A 59 -4.94 7.68 -3.80
CA HIS A 59 -5.44 9.06 -3.80
C HIS A 59 -5.64 9.57 -2.37
N HIS A 60 -6.11 8.73 -1.44
CA HIS A 60 -6.24 9.12 -0.04
C HIS A 60 -4.88 9.39 0.61
N ILE A 61 -3.85 8.61 0.28
CA ILE A 61 -2.50 8.85 0.80
C ILE A 61 -1.90 10.12 0.20
N PHE A 62 -2.15 10.37 -1.09
CA PHE A 62 -1.62 11.54 -1.80
C PHE A 62 -2.22 12.85 -1.31
N GLU A 63 -3.45 12.84 -0.83
CA GLU A 63 -4.09 14.01 -0.23
C GLU A 63 -3.30 14.52 0.98
N PHE A 64 -2.67 13.62 1.75
CA PHE A 64 -1.86 13.94 2.93
C PHE A 64 -0.35 14.02 2.66
N LYS A 65 0.05 14.22 1.40
CA LYS A 65 1.47 14.18 1.03
C LYS A 65 2.30 15.27 1.73
N GLU A 66 1.72 16.43 1.99
CA GLU A 66 2.47 17.54 2.59
C GLU A 66 2.71 17.29 4.08
N GLU A 67 1.68 16.79 4.77
CA GLU A 67 1.69 16.43 6.19
C GLU A 67 2.62 15.26 6.48
N LEU A 68 2.65 14.27 5.58
CA LEU A 68 3.50 13.09 5.70
C LEU A 68 4.91 13.31 5.14
N SER A 69 5.23 14.52 4.65
CA SER A 69 6.50 14.84 3.96
C SER A 69 6.77 13.90 2.77
N LEU A 70 5.71 13.48 2.08
CA LEU A 70 5.78 12.67 0.87
C LEU A 70 5.96 13.55 -0.36
N THR A 71 6.79 13.08 -1.28
CA THR A 71 6.99 13.74 -2.57
C THR A 71 5.95 13.29 -3.61
N ARG A 72 5.74 14.09 -4.66
CA ARG A 72 4.93 13.70 -5.85
C ARG A 72 5.34 12.37 -6.50
N HIS A 73 6.56 11.90 -6.25
CA HIS A 73 7.12 10.66 -6.78
C HIS A 73 6.91 9.44 -5.88
N MET A 74 6.08 9.55 -4.83
CA MET A 74 5.75 8.41 -3.96
C MET A 74 5.25 7.19 -4.74
N TYR A 75 4.57 7.44 -5.86
CA TYR A 75 4.06 6.40 -6.72
C TYR A 75 5.18 5.51 -7.31
N ALA A 76 6.22 6.14 -7.88
CA ALA A 76 7.38 5.43 -8.43
C ALA A 76 8.15 4.71 -7.32
N SER A 77 8.27 5.34 -6.15
CA SER A 77 8.88 4.77 -4.95
C SER A 77 8.20 3.49 -4.48
N LEU A 78 6.86 3.52 -4.34
CA LEU A 78 6.07 2.35 -3.96
C LEU A 78 6.17 1.23 -5.01
N ARG A 79 6.19 1.58 -6.30
CA ARG A 79 6.36 0.63 -7.40
C ARG A 79 7.77 0.01 -7.46
N ASN A 80 8.79 0.71 -6.97
CA ASN A 80 10.13 0.15 -6.86
C ASN A 80 10.22 -0.85 -5.69
N GLN A 81 9.39 -0.69 -4.66
CA GLN A 81 9.38 -1.51 -3.45
C GLN A 81 8.35 -2.65 -3.49
N ASN A 82 8.38 -3.45 -4.56
CA ASN A 82 7.47 -4.59 -4.78
C ASN A 82 7.54 -5.68 -3.70
N ARG A 83 8.61 -5.70 -2.91
CA ARG A 83 8.73 -6.61 -1.77
C ARG A 83 7.83 -6.22 -0.61
N ALA A 84 7.68 -4.91 -0.35
CA ALA A 84 6.90 -4.40 0.77
C ALA A 84 5.43 -4.17 0.38
N PHE A 85 5.19 -3.71 -0.85
CA PHE A 85 3.86 -3.34 -1.30
C PHE A 85 3.43 -4.08 -2.55
N TYR A 86 2.13 -4.31 -2.63
CA TYR A 86 1.46 -4.73 -3.86
C TYR A 86 0.50 -3.62 -4.30
N LEU A 87 0.53 -3.25 -5.57
CA LEU A 87 -0.35 -2.21 -6.13
C LEU A 87 -1.35 -2.90 -7.07
N ALA A 88 -2.64 -2.70 -6.82
CA ALA A 88 -3.70 -3.22 -7.68
C ALA A 88 -4.64 -2.10 -8.14
N GLY A 89 -5.03 -2.10 -9.41
CA GLY A 89 -6.04 -1.19 -9.97
C GLY A 89 -5.66 -0.55 -11.31
N THR A 90 -6.50 0.36 -11.78
CA THR A 90 -6.30 1.22 -12.97
C THR A 90 -5.96 2.64 -12.53
N GLU A 91 -5.16 3.38 -13.31
CA GLU A 91 -4.35 4.56 -12.88
C GLU A 91 -4.96 5.50 -11.82
N MET A 92 -6.28 5.75 -11.82
CA MET A 92 -7.00 6.59 -10.85
C MET A 92 -7.49 5.89 -9.57
N ASN A 93 -7.58 4.56 -9.56
CA ASN A 93 -8.15 3.73 -8.48
C ASN A 93 -7.14 2.73 -7.93
N TRP A 94 -5.86 3.09 -7.84
CA TRP A 94 -4.85 2.18 -7.31
C TRP A 94 -5.03 2.01 -5.81
N ALA A 95 -5.13 0.76 -5.38
CA ALA A 95 -5.04 0.36 -3.99
C ALA A 95 -3.62 -0.16 -3.73
N VAL A 96 -3.02 0.33 -2.65
CA VAL A 96 -1.75 -0.12 -2.13
C VAL A 96 -2.04 -1.10 -1.00
N PHE A 97 -1.46 -2.29 -1.09
CA PHE A 97 -1.61 -3.39 -0.14
C PHE A 97 -0.28 -3.66 0.53
N LEU A 98 -0.30 -3.90 1.83
CA LEU A 98 0.89 -4.29 2.57
C LEU A 98 1.18 -5.78 2.40
N ARG A 99 2.25 -6.15 1.69
CA ARG A 99 2.49 -7.54 1.30
C ARG A 99 2.61 -8.50 2.50
N ASP A 100 3.24 -8.04 3.58
CA ASP A 100 3.46 -8.86 4.78
C ASP A 100 2.17 -9.22 5.53
N ALA A 101 1.11 -8.44 5.32
CA ALA A 101 -0.20 -8.66 5.93
C ALA A 101 -1.07 -9.68 5.20
N TYR A 102 -0.71 -10.09 3.98
CA TYR A 102 -1.48 -11.02 3.17
C TYR A 102 -0.75 -12.37 3.01
N GLY A 103 -1.52 -13.46 2.97
CA GLY A 103 -1.01 -14.79 2.66
C GLY A 103 -0.85 -15.02 1.16
N ASP A 104 -0.29 -16.18 0.79
CA ASP A 104 -0.13 -16.59 -0.61
C ASP A 104 -1.49 -16.80 -1.33
N ASP A 105 -2.56 -17.01 -0.56
CA ASP A 105 -3.94 -17.09 -1.01
C ASP A 105 -4.58 -15.71 -1.29
N GLY A 106 -3.86 -14.63 -1.02
CA GLY A 106 -4.35 -13.26 -1.13
C GLY A 106 -5.33 -12.86 -0.03
N ALA A 107 -5.49 -13.69 1.01
CA ALA A 107 -6.32 -13.34 2.17
C ALA A 107 -5.50 -12.58 3.21
N LEU A 108 -6.16 -11.66 3.91
CA LEU A 108 -5.58 -10.97 5.04
C LEU A 108 -5.29 -11.99 6.16
N ARG A 109 -4.04 -12.03 6.65
CA ARG A 109 -3.57 -13.04 7.61
C ARG A 109 -4.25 -12.89 8.97
N GLU A 110 -4.38 -11.65 9.44
CA GLU A 110 -5.04 -11.30 10.69
C GLU A 110 -6.23 -10.39 10.39
N LYS A 111 -7.45 -10.93 10.55
CA LYS A 111 -8.69 -10.21 10.27
C LYS A 111 -9.28 -9.65 11.55
N ASP A 112 -9.47 -8.34 11.58
CA ASP A 112 -10.23 -7.68 12.63
C ASP A 112 -11.71 -8.10 12.58
N PRO A 113 -12.42 -8.19 13.73
CA PRO A 113 -13.85 -8.50 13.78
C PRO A 113 -14.71 -7.64 12.85
N LEU A 114 -14.35 -6.36 12.64
CA LEU A 114 -15.06 -5.46 11.73
C LEU A 114 -14.90 -5.88 10.27
N VAL A 115 -13.72 -6.37 9.89
CA VAL A 115 -13.47 -6.90 8.54
C VAL A 115 -14.31 -8.14 8.31
N LEU A 116 -14.32 -9.07 9.27
CA LEU A 116 -15.15 -10.28 9.19
C LEU A 116 -16.66 -9.96 9.11
N PHE A 117 -17.11 -8.95 9.87
CA PHE A 117 -18.48 -8.48 9.83
C PHE A 117 -18.85 -7.91 8.45
N ASN A 118 -17.98 -7.06 7.88
CA ASN A 118 -18.18 -6.51 6.55
C ASN A 118 -18.20 -7.59 5.47
N GLU A 119 -17.31 -8.59 5.53
CA GLU A 119 -17.34 -9.72 4.61
C GLU A 119 -18.67 -10.49 4.70
N LYS A 120 -19.19 -10.70 5.92
CA LYS A 120 -20.47 -11.36 6.13
C LYS A 120 -21.63 -10.55 5.54
N LEU A 121 -21.64 -9.22 5.76
CA LEU A 121 -22.62 -8.32 5.17
C LEU A 121 -22.57 -8.34 3.63
N GLN A 122 -21.38 -8.30 3.04
CA GLN A 122 -21.21 -8.37 1.59
C GLN A 122 -21.76 -9.68 1.02
N ARG A 123 -21.50 -10.82 1.68
CA ARG A 123 -22.06 -12.11 1.28
C ARG A 123 -23.59 -12.07 1.23
N TYR A 124 -24.24 -11.56 2.27
CA TYR A 124 -25.70 -11.45 2.28
C TYR A 124 -26.22 -10.50 1.19
N ALA A 125 -25.60 -9.35 0.99
CA ALA A 125 -26.00 -8.40 -0.05
C ALA A 125 -25.89 -9.00 -1.46
N CYS A 126 -24.85 -9.80 -1.72
CA CYS A 126 -24.69 -10.52 -2.99
C CYS A 126 -25.76 -11.61 -3.19
N MET A 127 -26.18 -12.29 -2.13
CA MET A 127 -27.28 -13.27 -2.19
C MET A 127 -28.60 -12.60 -2.58
N THR A 128 -28.90 -11.42 -2.04
CA THR A 128 -30.12 -10.67 -2.39
C THR A 128 -30.16 -10.29 -3.87
N LYS A 129 -29.01 -9.94 -4.48
CA LYS A 129 -28.94 -9.68 -5.93
C LYS A 129 -29.27 -10.92 -6.76
N MET A 130 -28.80 -12.10 -6.36
CA MET A 130 -29.10 -13.35 -7.06
C MET A 130 -30.57 -13.73 -7.02
N ASP A 131 -31.27 -13.51 -5.91
CA ASP A 131 -32.71 -13.77 -5.82
C ASP A 131 -33.52 -12.80 -6.69
N SER A 132 -33.15 -11.51 -6.72
CA SER A 132 -33.82 -10.52 -7.60
C SER A 132 -33.66 -10.83 -9.10
N SER A 133 -32.51 -11.38 -9.51
CA SER A 133 -32.30 -11.83 -10.89
C SER A 133 -33.02 -13.14 -11.21
N ARG A 134 -33.30 -13.99 -10.21
CA ARG A 134 -34.08 -15.22 -10.39
C ARG A 134 -35.58 -14.97 -10.47
N GLU A 135 -36.08 -13.96 -9.75
CA GLU A 135 -37.49 -13.54 -9.85
C GLU A 135 -37.80 -12.80 -11.16
N SER A 136 -36.86 -12.08 -11.75
CA SER A 136 -37.06 -11.38 -13.03
C SER A 136 -37.02 -12.30 -14.28
N ILE A 137 -36.68 -13.58 -14.11
CA ILE A 137 -36.61 -14.59 -15.21
C ILE A 137 -37.81 -15.56 -15.14
N ARG A 138 -38.74 -15.35 -14.20
CA ARG A 138 -40.05 -16.03 -14.14
C ARG A 138 -41.16 -15.08 -14.55
#